data_AF-A0A971YP53-F1
#
_entry.id   AF-A0A971YP53-F1
#
_cell.length_a   1.000
_cell.length_b   1.000
_cell.length_c   1.000
_cell.angle_alpha   90.00
_cell.angle_beta   90.00
_cell.angle_gamma   90.00
#
_symmetry.space_group_name_H-M   'P 1'
#
loop_
_entity.id
_entity.type
_entity.pdbx_description
1 polymer ?
#
loop_
_entity_poly.entity_id
_entity_poly.type
_entity_poly.pdbx_seq_one_letter_code
_entity_poly.pdbx_strand_id
1 'polypeptide(L)'
;MKILSAPLSDEIVLSVAEGEEVLIAGVIYTARDAAHRRLVEAAVRGEPWPVDLTGQILYYTGPCPAAPGEVIGPAGPTTSGRMDPYTPLLLERGLK
;
A
#
# COMPACT_ATOMS: atom_id res chain seq x y z
N MET A 1 -14.26 -16.88 2.29
CA MET A 1 -13.24 -15.81 2.36
C MET A 1 -12.88 -15.42 0.95
N LYS A 2 -13.01 -14.15 0.61
CA LYS A 2 -12.80 -13.62 -0.75
C LYS A 2 -11.31 -13.38 -0.99
N ILE A 3 -10.83 -13.62 -2.21
CA ILE A 3 -9.44 -13.35 -2.59
C ILE A 3 -9.42 -12.16 -3.55
N LEU A 4 -8.74 -11.09 -3.18
CA LEU A 4 -8.52 -9.92 -4.04
C LEU A 4 -7.14 -10.05 -4.67
N SER A 5 -7.09 -9.97 -6.00
CA SER A 5 -5.83 -10.04 -6.73
C SER A 5 -5.33 -8.62 -7.01
N ALA A 6 -4.11 -8.30 -6.57
CA ALA A 6 -3.46 -7.03 -6.87
C ALA A 6 -2.80 -7.07 -8.27
N PRO A 7 -2.84 -5.98 -9.06
CA PRO A 7 -3.43 -4.67 -8.74
C PRO A 7 -4.97 -4.69 -8.72
N LEU A 8 -5.56 -3.86 -7.87
CA LEU A 8 -7.01 -3.70 -7.70
C LEU A 8 -7.61 -2.80 -8.79
N SER A 9 -8.83 -3.14 -9.20
CA SER A 9 -9.72 -2.26 -9.96
C SER A 9 -10.79 -1.66 -9.04
N ASP A 10 -11.46 -0.61 -9.51
CA ASP A 10 -12.61 -0.02 -8.79
C ASP A 10 -13.72 -1.04 -8.55
N GLU A 11 -13.95 -1.93 -9.50
CA GLU A 11 -14.95 -3.00 -9.38
C GLU A 11 -14.59 -3.98 -8.25
N ILE A 12 -13.31 -4.31 -8.09
CA ILE A 12 -12.84 -5.14 -6.98
C ILE A 12 -13.03 -4.40 -5.65
N VAL A 13 -12.62 -3.13 -5.56
CA VAL A 13 -12.75 -2.34 -4.32
C VAL A 13 -14.22 -2.19 -3.91
N LEU A 14 -15.10 -1.84 -4.85
CA LEU A 14 -16.54 -1.63 -4.59
C LEU A 14 -17.29 -2.93 -4.27
N SER A 15 -16.70 -4.08 -4.55
CA SER A 15 -17.32 -5.37 -4.25
C SER A 15 -17.10 -5.84 -2.80
N VAL A 16 -16.28 -5.15 -2.00
CA VAL A 16 -15.95 -5.50 -0.60
C VAL A 16 -16.81 -4.69 0.37
N ALA A 17 -17.42 -5.38 1.35
CA ALA A 17 -18.20 -4.73 2.40
C ALA A 17 -17.39 -4.52 3.69
N GLU A 18 -17.81 -3.55 4.52
CA GLU A 18 -17.25 -3.37 5.86
C GLU A 18 -17.41 -4.64 6.70
N GLY A 19 -16.35 -5.04 7.41
CA GLY A 19 -16.32 -6.25 8.23
C GLY A 19 -16.12 -7.56 7.46
N GLU A 20 -16.00 -7.51 6.12
CA GLU A 20 -15.72 -8.69 5.31
C GLU A 20 -14.24 -9.09 5.41
N GLU A 21 -13.98 -10.36 5.69
CA GLU A 21 -12.63 -10.92 5.66
C GLU A 21 -12.19 -11.21 4.22
N VAL A 22 -11.01 -10.70 3.87
CA VAL A 22 -10.41 -10.87 2.55
C VAL A 22 -8.97 -11.36 2.65
N LEU A 23 -8.55 -12.11 1.64
CA LEU A 23 -7.14 -12.39 1.36
C LEU A 23 -6.67 -11.53 0.21
N ILE A 24 -5.42 -11.07 0.27
CA ILE A 24 -4.76 -10.38 -0.83
C ILE A 24 -3.77 -11.35 -1.48
N ALA A 25 -3.82 -11.47 -2.81
CA ALA A 25 -2.88 -12.25 -3.60
C ALA A 25 -2.24 -11.36 -4.68
N GLY A 26 -0.94 -11.55 -4.93
CA GLY A 26 -0.21 -10.78 -5.95
C GLY A 26 0.82 -9.83 -5.35
N VAL A 27 1.22 -8.83 -6.14
CA VAL A 27 2.29 -7.89 -5.76
C VAL A 27 1.70 -6.68 -5.04
N ILE A 28 2.13 -6.49 -3.80
CA ILE A 28 1.84 -5.31 -2.99
C ILE A 28 3.15 -4.61 -2.63
N TYR A 29 3.06 -3.33 -2.27
CA TYR A 29 4.22 -2.57 -1.84
C TYR A 29 4.13 -2.22 -0.37
N THR A 30 5.27 -2.13 0.30
CA THR A 30 5.34 -1.67 1.69
C THR A 30 5.74 -0.20 1.72
N ALA A 31 4.97 0.64 2.41
CA ALA A 31 5.32 2.04 2.58
C ALA A 31 4.80 2.56 3.93
N ARG A 32 5.57 3.43 4.58
CA ARG A 32 5.16 4.11 5.81
C ARG A 32 5.58 5.58 5.75
N ASP A 33 5.78 6.20 6.91
CA ASP A 33 5.99 7.64 7.10
C ASP A 33 6.97 8.28 6.08
N ALA A 34 8.21 7.77 5.98
CA ALA A 34 9.24 8.36 5.11
C ALA A 34 8.95 8.19 3.61
N ALA A 35 8.37 7.05 3.22
CA ALA A 35 8.01 6.77 1.84
C ALA A 35 6.85 7.66 1.38
N HIS A 36 5.81 7.80 2.22
CA HIS A 36 4.67 8.68 1.94
C HIS A 36 5.11 10.13 1.79
N ARG A 37 5.95 10.63 2.72
CA ARG A 37 6.51 11.98 2.62
C ARG A 37 7.25 12.18 1.30
N ARG A 38 8.12 11.25 0.91
CA ARG A 38 8.89 11.34 -0.35
C ARG A 38 7.97 11.35 -1.59
N LEU A 39 6.94 10.51 -1.62
CA LEU A 39 5.97 10.46 -2.73
C LEU A 39 5.20 11.78 -2.84
N VAL A 40 4.73 12.33 -1.72
CA VAL A 40 4.02 13.61 -1.70
C VAL A 40 4.95 14.78 -2.09
N GLU A 41 6.17 14.83 -1.57
CA GLU A 41 7.15 15.86 -1.95
C GLU A 41 7.47 15.82 -3.45
N ALA A 42 7.69 14.63 -4.02
CA ALA A 42 7.89 14.47 -5.45
C ALA A 42 6.66 14.93 -6.25
N ALA A 43 5.46 14.57 -5.79
CA ALA A 43 4.20 14.98 -6.41
C ALA A 43 4.02 16.50 -6.45
N VAL A 44 4.34 17.19 -5.36
CA VAL A 44 4.28 18.66 -5.23
C VAL A 44 5.31 19.35 -6.11
N ARG A 45 6.50 18.74 -6.29
CA ARG A 45 7.55 19.26 -7.18
C ARG A 45 7.31 18.95 -8.66
N GLY A 46 6.27 18.20 -9.00
CA GLY A 46 6.03 17.72 -10.36
C GLY A 46 7.04 16.66 -10.83
N GLU A 47 7.74 16.03 -9.89
CA GLU A 47 8.69 14.95 -10.17
C GLU A 47 7.94 13.62 -10.35
N PRO A 48 8.42 12.72 -11.23
CA PRO A 48 7.83 11.40 -11.37
C PRO A 48 8.03 10.58 -10.10
N TRP A 49 7.05 9.73 -9.79
CA TRP A 49 7.19 8.76 -8.71
C TRP A 49 8.15 7.64 -9.12
N PRO A 50 8.87 7.04 -8.16
CA PRO A 50 9.77 5.94 -8.44
C PRO A 50 9.04 4.63 -8.81
N VAL A 51 7.73 4.57 -8.58
CA VAL A 51 6.84 3.43 -8.86
C VAL A 51 5.47 3.93 -9.31
N ASP A 52 4.80 3.16 -10.17
CA ASP A 52 3.38 3.35 -10.47
C ASP A 52 2.54 2.73 -9.34
N LEU A 53 1.65 3.54 -8.76
CA LEU A 53 0.76 3.14 -7.68
C LEU A 53 -0.68 2.89 -8.16
N THR A 54 -0.94 3.02 -9.47
CA THR A 54 -2.28 2.80 -10.04
C THR A 54 -2.76 1.38 -9.74
N GLY A 55 -3.86 1.27 -8.99
CA GLY A 55 -4.43 -0.02 -8.56
C GLY A 55 -3.65 -0.73 -7.45
N GLN A 56 -2.51 -0.19 -7.02
CA GLN A 56 -1.64 -0.90 -6.07
C GLN A 56 -2.09 -0.71 -4.63
N ILE A 57 -1.78 -1.72 -3.81
CA ILE A 57 -2.01 -1.72 -2.37
C ILE A 57 -0.71 -1.30 -1.67
N LEU A 58 -0.81 -0.36 -0.73
CA LEU A 58 0.25 -0.06 0.23
C LEU A 58 -0.01 -0.76 1.56
N TYR A 59 0.80 -1.77 1.85
CA TYR A 59 0.83 -2.36 3.18
C TYR A 59 1.72 -1.52 4.10
N TYR A 60 1.11 -0.90 5.10
CA TYR A 60 1.84 -0.08 6.07
C TYR A 60 2.61 -0.96 7.04
N THR A 61 3.83 -1.32 6.64
CA THR A 61 4.73 -2.17 7.42
C THR A 61 6.18 -1.72 7.26
N GLY A 62 7.02 -2.11 8.22
CA GLY A 62 8.47 -2.07 8.13
C GLY A 62 8.98 -3.44 8.54
N PRO A 63 9.21 -4.38 7.60
CA PRO A 63 9.56 -5.74 7.94
C PRO A 63 10.88 -5.79 8.69
N CYS A 64 10.97 -6.68 9.67
CA CYS A 64 12.24 -6.99 10.32
C CYS A 64 13.21 -7.65 9.32
N PRO A 65 14.53 -7.61 9.60
CA PRO A 65 15.50 -8.38 8.82
C PRO A 65 15.11 -9.85 8.74
N ALA A 66 15.29 -10.45 7.55
CA ALA A 66 15.04 -11.87 7.35
C ALA A 66 16.08 -12.72 8.11
N ALA A 67 15.65 -13.82 8.70
CA ALA A 67 16.55 -14.83 9.22
C ALA A 67 17.25 -15.58 8.06
N PRO A 68 18.40 -16.25 8.31
CA PRO A 68 19.07 -17.02 7.26
C PRO A 68 18.14 -18.08 6.64
N GLY A 69 17.96 -18.02 5.32
CA GLY A 69 17.09 -18.93 4.56
C GLY A 69 15.65 -18.45 4.39
N GLU A 70 15.23 -17.38 5.08
CA GLU A 70 13.88 -16.82 4.99
C GLU A 70 13.80 -15.71 3.94
N VAL A 71 12.65 -15.60 3.27
CA VAL A 71 12.42 -14.59 2.21
C VAL A 71 12.18 -13.20 2.81
N ILE A 72 11.56 -13.13 3.99
CA ILE A 72 11.22 -11.90 4.68
C ILE A 72 11.20 -12.13 6.20
N GLY A 73 11.59 -11.14 6.99
CA GLY A 73 11.37 -11.19 8.43
C GLY A 73 9.92 -10.88 8.80
N PRO A 74 9.58 -10.90 10.11
CA PRO A 74 8.27 -10.50 10.59
C PRO A 74 7.78 -9.17 9.99
N ALA A 75 6.59 -9.18 9.39
CA ALA A 75 6.03 -8.05 8.64
C ALA A 75 4.64 -7.68 9.20
N GLY A 76 4.57 -7.35 10.49
CA GLY A 76 3.35 -6.85 11.12
C GLY A 76 2.97 -5.44 10.65
N PRO A 77 1.69 -5.03 10.79
CA PRO A 77 1.24 -3.71 10.39
C PRO A 77 1.76 -2.63 11.35
N THR A 78 1.70 -1.38 10.91
CA THR A 78 1.86 -0.20 11.76
C THR A 78 0.57 0.63 11.74
N THR A 79 0.44 1.57 12.69
CA THR A 79 -0.73 2.45 12.81
C THR A 79 -1.00 3.22 11.51
N SER A 80 -2.16 2.99 10.91
CA SER A 80 -2.56 3.60 9.63
C SER A 80 -2.78 5.11 9.71
N GLY A 81 -3.36 5.60 10.81
CA GLY A 81 -3.68 7.02 10.99
C GLY A 81 -2.49 8.00 10.86
N ARG A 82 -1.24 7.50 10.94
CA ARG A 82 -0.05 8.34 10.70
C ARG A 82 0.12 8.74 9.23
N MET A 83 -0.53 8.01 8.32
CA MET A 83 -0.46 8.25 6.88
C MET A 83 -1.61 9.14 6.36
N ASP A 84 -2.65 9.40 7.17
CA ASP A 84 -3.82 10.20 6.79
C ASP A 84 -3.51 11.55 6.12
N PRO A 85 -2.48 12.32 6.54
CA PRO A 85 -2.14 13.58 5.87
C PRO A 85 -1.64 13.41 4.42
N TYR A 86 -1.15 12.22 4.06
CA TYR A 86 -0.56 11.94 2.74
C TYR A 86 -1.53 11.18 1.82
N THR A 87 -2.37 10.31 2.40
CA THR A 87 -3.21 9.35 1.67
C THR A 87 -4.12 9.99 0.60
N PRO A 88 -4.79 11.15 0.83
CA PRO A 88 -5.69 11.73 -0.17
C PRO A 88 -5.01 11.98 -1.53
N LEU A 89 -3.81 12.56 -1.54
CA LEU A 89 -3.06 12.81 -2.77
C LEU A 89 -2.64 11.51 -3.48
N LEU A 90 -2.35 10.46 -2.70
CA LEU A 90 -1.99 9.16 -3.28
C LEU A 90 -3.19 8.48 -3.94
N LEU A 91 -4.37 8.55 -3.29
CA LEU A 91 -5.63 8.05 -3.85
C LEU A 91 -6.04 8.79 -5.12
N GLU A 92 -5.91 10.13 -5.15
CA GLU A 92 -6.15 10.96 -6.34
C GLU A 92 -5.29 10.53 -7.54
N ARG A 93 -4.12 9.95 -7.27
CA ARG A 93 -3.17 9.46 -8.28
C ARG A 93 -3.24 7.95 -8.50
N GLY A 94 -4.33 7.32 -8.08
CA GLY A 94 -4.67 5.95 -8.48
C GLY A 94 -4.34 4.86 -7.47
N LEU A 95 -3.81 5.19 -6.29
CA LEU A 95 -3.68 4.22 -5.20
C LEU A 95 -5.05 3.62 -4.83
N LYS A 96 -5.09 2.34 -4.47
CA LYS A 96 -6.32 1.63 -4.06
C LYS A 96 -6.16 0.92 -2.72
#